data_AF-A0A7J4HT03-F1
#
_entry.id   AF-A0A7J4HT03-F1
#
_cell.length_a   1.000
_cell.length_b   1.000
_cell.length_c   1.000
_cell.angle_alpha   90.00
_cell.angle_beta   90.00
_cell.angle_gamma   90.00
#
_symmetry.space_group_name_H-M   'P 1'
#
loop_
_entity.id
_entity.type
_entity.pdbx_description
1 polymer ?
#
loop_
_entity_poly.entity_id
_entity_poly.type
_entity_poly.pdbx_seq_one_letter_code
_entity_poly.pdbx_strand_id
1 'polypeptide(L)'
;MTLIRNKEIFDVFFREKPAMMLVELKNSDANVYASVLAKQIDCTYSHVVKILQEMQKAELINFKKEGRLKLLELTKKGKTIAENIESIKTLL
;
A
#
# COMPACT_ATOMS: atom_id res chain seq x y z
N MET A 1 29.24 -10.59 -12.84
CA MET A 1 28.37 -9.55 -12.27
C MET A 1 26.97 -10.13 -12.26
N THR A 2 26.53 -10.64 -11.12
CA THR A 2 25.27 -11.39 -11.00
C THR A 2 24.11 -10.45 -11.30
N LEU A 3 23.24 -10.83 -12.23
CA LEU A 3 21.94 -10.19 -12.44
C LEU A 3 21.18 -10.24 -11.11
N ILE A 4 21.19 -9.12 -10.39
CA ILE A 4 20.26 -8.88 -9.30
C ILE A 4 18.88 -8.95 -9.95
N ARG A 5 18.08 -9.97 -9.63
CA ARG A 5 16.70 -10.07 -10.13
C ARG A 5 15.97 -8.82 -9.64
N ASN A 6 15.33 -8.03 -10.50
CA ASN A 6 14.73 -6.70 -10.19
C ASN A 6 13.95 -6.62 -8.86
N LYS A 7 13.37 -7.74 -8.40
CA LYS A 7 12.73 -7.84 -7.09
C LYS A 7 13.68 -7.51 -5.93
N GLU A 8 14.93 -7.94 -6.00
CA GLU A 8 15.94 -7.78 -4.95
C GLU A 8 16.36 -6.31 -4.76
N ILE A 9 16.45 -5.49 -5.83
CA ILE A 9 16.85 -4.08 -5.67
C ILE A 9 15.71 -3.19 -5.17
N PHE A 10 14.47 -3.47 -5.58
CA PHE A 10 13.31 -2.75 -5.04
C PHE A 10 13.19 -2.96 -3.53
N ASP A 11 13.44 -4.19 -3.06
CA ASP A 11 13.37 -4.56 -1.64
C ASP A 11 14.48 -3.91 -0.79
N VAL A 12 15.60 -3.49 -1.42
CA VAL A 12 16.66 -2.71 -0.76
C VAL A 12 16.21 -1.28 -0.49
N PHE A 13 15.48 -0.66 -1.42
CA PHE A 13 14.98 0.71 -1.26
C PHE A 13 13.67 0.79 -0.48
N PHE A 14 12.78 -0.17 -0.68
CA PHE A 14 11.43 -0.18 -0.15
C PHE A 14 11.14 -1.47 0.59
N ARG A 15 10.38 -1.37 1.69
CA ARG A 15 9.69 -2.55 2.21
C ARG A 15 8.57 -2.90 1.23
N GLU A 16 8.73 -3.98 0.46
CA GLU A 16 7.83 -4.32 -0.65
C GLU A 16 6.36 -4.31 -0.23
N LYS A 17 6.04 -5.04 0.85
CA LYS A 17 4.66 -5.20 1.33
C LYS A 17 3.99 -3.83 1.58
N PRO A 18 4.49 -2.94 2.46
CA PRO A 18 3.95 -1.58 2.63
C PRO A 18 3.83 -0.74 1.35
N ALA A 19 4.85 -0.78 0.50
CA ALA A 19 4.85 -0.01 -0.75
C ALA A 19 3.74 -0.49 -1.68
N MET A 20 3.60 -1.81 -1.83
CA MET A 20 2.58 -2.42 -2.66
C MET A 20 1.16 -2.24 -2.12
N MET A 21 0.96 -2.11 -0.80
CA MET A 21 -0.38 -1.81 -0.26
C MET A 21 -0.95 -0.52 -0.85
N LEU A 22 -0.11 0.50 -0.99
CA LEU A 22 -0.53 1.80 -1.50
C LEU A 22 -0.86 1.72 -3.01
N VAL A 23 -0.07 0.93 -3.76
CA VAL A 23 -0.29 0.66 -5.20
C VAL A 23 -1.57 -0.16 -5.42
N GLU A 24 -1.82 -1.18 -4.59
CA GLU A 24 -3.04 -1.99 -4.64
C GLU A 24 -4.29 -1.15 -4.37
N LEU A 25 -4.23 -0.24 -3.39
CA LEU A 25 -5.32 0.72 -3.14
C LEU A 25 -5.57 1.68 -4.31
N LYS A 26 -4.55 1.97 -5.12
CA LYS A 26 -4.69 2.82 -6.33
C LYS A 26 -5.30 2.05 -7.49
N ASN A 27 -4.99 0.76 -7.60
CA ASN A 27 -5.47 -0.12 -8.68
C ASN A 27 -6.82 -0.79 -8.36
N SER A 28 -7.34 -0.66 -7.14
CA SER A 28 -8.66 -1.17 -6.79
C SER A 28 -9.78 -0.28 -7.34
N ASP A 29 -10.72 -0.87 -8.08
CA ASP A 29 -11.88 -0.19 -8.67
C ASP A 29 -12.91 0.29 -7.62
N ALA A 30 -12.78 -0.16 -6.37
CA ALA A 30 -13.70 0.16 -5.28
C ALA A 30 -12.95 0.36 -3.96
N ASN A 31 -13.62 1.01 -3.01
CA ASN A 31 -13.11 1.20 -1.66
C ASN A 31 -12.74 -0.15 -1.03
N VAL A 32 -11.50 -0.28 -0.56
CA VAL A 32 -10.97 -1.55 -0.03
C VAL A 32 -11.18 -1.62 1.46
N TYR A 33 -11.71 -2.75 1.94
CA TYR A 33 -11.74 -3.04 3.37
C TYR A 33 -10.35 -3.44 3.86
N ALA A 34 -9.91 -2.88 5.00
CA ALA A 34 -8.63 -3.23 5.61
C ALA A 34 -8.45 -4.74 5.86
N SER A 35 -9.55 -5.47 6.10
CA SER A 35 -9.55 -6.92 6.26
C SER A 35 -9.24 -7.69 4.96
N VAL A 36 -9.66 -7.16 3.81
CA VAL A 36 -9.35 -7.74 2.49
C VAL A 36 -7.88 -7.52 2.18
N LEU A 37 -7.41 -6.28 2.36
CA LEU A 37 -6.01 -5.91 2.16
C LEU A 37 -5.07 -6.76 3.05
N ALA A 38 -5.44 -7.00 4.31
CA ALA A 38 -4.65 -7.83 5.22
C ALA A 38 -4.51 -9.29 4.77
N LYS A 39 -5.53 -9.86 4.09
CA LYS A 39 -5.45 -11.22 3.52
C LYS A 39 -4.51 -11.27 2.31
N GLN A 40 -4.45 -10.21 1.51
CA GLN A 40 -3.60 -10.16 0.30
C GLN A 40 -2.11 -10.04 0.65
N ILE A 41 -1.77 -9.31 1.71
CA ILE A 41 -0.38 -9.01 2.07
C ILE A 41 0.30 -10.12 2.87
N ASP A 42 -0.41 -11.21 3.19
CA ASP A 42 0.09 -12.32 4.02
C ASP A 42 0.75 -11.79 5.31
N CYS A 43 -0.03 -11.03 6.08
CA CYS A 43 0.41 -10.43 7.33
C CYS A 43 -0.72 -10.43 8.36
N THR A 44 -0.38 -10.34 9.65
CA THR A 44 -1.41 -10.27 10.68
C THR A 44 -2.21 -8.97 10.55
N TYR A 45 -3.51 -9.05 10.82
CA TYR A 45 -4.40 -7.89 10.76
C TYR A 45 -3.89 -6.71 11.61
N SER A 46 -3.39 -6.98 12.83
CA SER A 46 -2.86 -5.95 13.72
C SER A 46 -1.64 -5.22 13.16
N HIS A 47 -0.78 -5.92 12.42
CA HIS A 47 0.37 -5.29 11.77
C HIS A 47 -0.08 -4.41 10.59
N VAL A 48 -0.99 -4.91 9.76
CA VAL A 48 -1.56 -4.14 8.63
C VAL A 48 -2.25 -2.87 9.12
N VAL A 49 -3.04 -2.95 10.20
CA VAL A 49 -3.68 -1.77 10.80
C VAL A 49 -2.68 -0.73 11.27
N LYS A 50 -1.56 -1.14 11.89
CA LYS A 50 -0.50 -0.20 12.28
C LYS A 50 0.10 0.52 11.07
N ILE A 51 0.38 -0.20 9.98
CA ILE A 51 0.89 0.40 8.75
C ILE A 51 -0.12 1.40 8.18
N LEU A 52 -1.40 1.04 8.11
CA LEU A 52 -2.46 1.92 7.62
C LEU A 52 -2.62 3.17 8.51
N GLN A 53 -2.43 3.06 9.83
CA GLN A 53 -2.43 4.21 10.73
C GLN A 53 -1.27 5.17 10.43
N GLU A 54 -0.06 4.66 10.16
CA GLU A 54 1.07 5.51 9.75
C GLU A 54 0.84 6.17 8.39
N MET A 55 0.26 5.45 7.43
CA MET A 55 -0.14 6.01 6.12
C MET A 55 -1.19 7.12 6.27
N GLN A 56 -2.15 6.95 7.19
CA GLN A 56 -3.13 7.99 7.48
C GLN A 56 -2.47 9.23 8.12
N LYS A 57 -1.58 9.04 9.10
CA LYS A 57 -0.82 10.15 9.72
C LYS A 57 0.02 10.92 8.70
N ALA A 58 0.54 10.22 7.69
CA ALA A 58 1.26 10.81 6.57
C ALA A 58 0.35 11.41 5.48
N GLU A 59 -0.97 11.41 5.69
CA GLU A 59 -2.01 11.93 4.78
C GLU A 59 -2.04 11.22 3.42
N LEU A 60 -1.66 9.94 3.37
CA LEU A 60 -1.70 9.14 2.14
C LEU A 60 -3.07 8.48 1.95
N ILE A 61 -3.74 8.13 3.05
CA ILE A 61 -5.05 7.49 3.02
C ILE A 61 -5.99 8.11 4.05
N ASN A 62 -7.29 7.88 3.85
CA ASN A 62 -8.34 8.14 4.81
C ASN A 62 -9.05 6.84 5.18
N PHE A 63 -9.45 6.72 6.45
CA PHE A 63 -10.44 5.73 6.85
C PHE A 63 -11.83 6.37 6.76
N LYS A 64 -12.64 5.90 5.82
CA LYS A 64 -14.06 6.23 5.77
C LYS A 64 -14.80 5.28 6.69
N LYS A 65 -15.48 5.83 7.69
CA LYS A 65 -16.35 5.05 8.57
C LYS A 65 -17.64 4.72 7.84
N GLU A 66 -17.91 3.44 7.67
CA GLU A 66 -19.20 2.94 7.19
C GLU A 66 -19.69 1.91 8.21
N GLY A 67 -20.48 2.38 9.18
CA GLY A 67 -20.86 1.58 10.35
C GLY A 67 -19.66 1.12 11.19
N ARG A 68 -19.53 -0.20 11.41
CA ARG A 68 -18.40 -0.81 12.13
C ARG A 68 -17.17 -1.05 11.23
N LEU A 69 -17.33 -0.91 9.92
CA LEU A 69 -16.27 -1.17 8.94
C LEU A 69 -15.53 0.13 8.60
N LYS A 70 -14.23 0.01 8.37
CA LYS A 70 -13.39 1.10 7.87
C LYS A 70 -12.99 0.78 6.43
N LEU A 71 -13.55 1.56 5.51
CA LEU A 71 -13.12 1.58 4.12
C LEU A 71 -11.87 2.45 3.99
N LEU A 72 -10.94 2.02 3.14
CA LEU A 72 -9.72 2.75 2.80
C LEU A 72 -9.96 3.54 1.51
N GLU A 73 -9.68 4.83 1.56
CA GLU A 73 -9.66 5.72 0.38
C GLU A 73 -8.29 6.40 0.29
N LEU A 74 -7.70 6.46 -0.90
CA LEU A 74 -6.49 7.25 -1.13
C LEU A 74 -6.81 8.74 -1.11
N THR A 75 -5.91 9.52 -0.52
CA THR A 75 -5.92 10.97 -0.73
C THR A 75 -5.33 11.29 -2.11
N LYS A 76 -5.47 12.53 -2.57
CA LYS A 76 -4.78 13.00 -3.79
C LYS A 76 -3.25 12.81 -3.70
N LYS A 77 -2.68 13.08 -2.51
CA LYS A 77 -1.25 12.84 -2.22
C LYS A 77 -0.93 11.35 -2.29
N GLY A 78 -1.74 10.51 -1.64
CA GLY A 78 -1.56 9.06 -1.67
C GLY A 78 -1.57 8.47 -3.07
N LYS A 79 -2.50 8.90 -3.92
CA LYS A 79 -2.59 8.47 -5.32
C LYS A 79 -1.32 8.83 -6.12
N THR A 80 -0.85 10.07 -5.98
CA THR A 80 0.38 10.54 -6.65
C THR A 80 1.60 9.72 -6.20
N ILE A 81 1.72 9.47 -4.89
CA ILE A 81 2.81 8.66 -4.35
C ILE A 81 2.72 7.21 -4.83
N ALA A 82 1.53 6.63 -4.86
CA ALA A 82 1.30 5.28 -5.37
C ALA A 82 1.73 5.14 -6.85
N GLU A 83 1.34 6.11 -7.69
CA GLU A 83 1.75 6.16 -9.11
C GLU A 83 3.27 6.23 -9.27
N ASN A 84 3.95 7.05 -8.46
CA ASN A 84 5.41 7.13 -8.48
C ASN A 84 6.08 5.82 -8.03
N ILE A 85 5.56 5.17 -6.98
CA ILE A 85 6.08 3.88 -6.51
C ILE A 85 5.91 2.81 -7.61
N GLU A 86 4.73 2.75 -8.25
CA GLU A 86 4.45 1.84 -9.34
C GLU A 86 5.41 2.07 -10.52
N SER A 87 5.61 3.33 -10.92
CA SER A 87 6.57 3.70 -11.96
C SER A 87 8.00 3.29 -11.63
N ILE A 88 8.47 3.56 -10.39
CA ILE A 88 9.80 3.15 -9.94
C ILE A 88 9.95 1.63 -10.00
N LYS A 89 8.94 0.86 -9.56
CA LYS A 89 8.97 -0.60 -9.61
C LYS A 89 9.05 -1.14 -11.03
N THR A 90 8.42 -0.47 -12.01
CA THR A 90 8.50 -0.87 -13.43
C THR A 90 9.83 -0.51 -14.09
N LEU A 91 10.51 0.55 -13.61
CA LEU A 91 11.78 1.01 -14.17
C LEU A 91 13.01 0.29 -13.61
N LEU A 92 12.91 -0.27 -12.41
CA LEU A 92 13.96 -1.07 -11.75
C LEU A 92 13.95 -2.52 -12.21
#